data_AF-A0A924AS98-F1
#
_entry.id   AF-A0A924AS98-F1
#
_cell.length_a   1.000
_cell.length_b   1.000
_cell.length_c   1.000
_cell.angle_alpha   90.00
_cell.angle_beta   90.00
_cell.angle_gamma   90.00
#
_symmetry.space_group_name_H-M   'P 1'
#
loop_
_entity.id
_entity.type
_entity.pdbx_description
1 polymer ?
#
loop_
_entity_poly.entity_id
_entity_poly.type
_entity_poly.pdbx_seq_one_letter_code
_entity_poly.pdbx_strand_id
1 'polypeptide(L)'
;MKKNSIVLLFICSLLFTAFQVSAQKVMVLKIRDEIDPRMLHYVELGLQAATEQKSDFIVIDMDTYGGTLTDADKIRMLLLDYPKPVYVFINKNAFSAGALIAIACDSIYMASGSSIGAATVVTGEGKPAPDKYQSGMRGLMRTTAEINKRDPKRAESMVGYAVGKDSLTVGNVTVYTTSEAITNGFCEAQLNSIHDLLVQTHLSKAVAVDFELSTTDTIINFFMN
;
A
#
# COMPACT_ATOMS: atom_id res chain seq x y z
N MET A 1 35.12 39.13 46.89
CA MET A 1 34.01 38.24 46.45
C MET A 1 33.16 39.03 45.45
N LYS A 2 32.70 38.43 44.33
CA LYS A 2 31.88 39.01 43.22
C LYS A 2 32.60 39.25 41.86
N LYS A 3 33.26 38.24 41.28
CA LYS A 3 33.61 38.27 39.83
C LYS A 3 33.33 36.98 39.04
N ASN A 4 32.87 35.89 39.67
CA ASN A 4 32.76 34.59 39.00
C ASN A 4 31.32 34.21 38.57
N SER A 5 30.30 35.04 38.85
CA SER A 5 28.91 34.71 38.53
C SER A 5 28.46 35.10 37.11
N ILE A 6 29.18 35.99 36.43
CA ILE A 6 28.79 36.49 35.10
C ILE A 6 29.22 35.52 33.98
N VAL A 7 30.34 34.80 34.16
CA VAL A 7 30.82 33.81 33.18
C VAL A 7 29.92 32.58 33.12
N LEU A 8 29.25 32.23 34.23
CA LEU A 8 28.34 31.08 34.28
C LEU A 8 26.98 31.36 33.60
N LEU A 9 26.55 32.63 33.51
CA LEU A 9 25.33 33.00 32.77
C LEU A 9 25.53 33.04 31.25
N PHE A 10 26.75 33.28 30.77
CA PHE A 10 27.06 33.29 29.33
C PHE A 10 27.25 31.89 28.74
N ILE A 11 27.59 30.89 29.56
CA ILE A 11 27.72 29.49 29.11
C ILE A 11 26.36 28.79 29.01
N CYS A 12 25.35 29.28 29.76
CA CYS A 12 24.01 28.70 29.75
C CYS A 12 23.13 29.18 28.56
N SER A 13 23.46 30.31 27.95
CA SER A 13 22.70 30.84 26.79
C SER A 13 23.11 30.25 25.43
N LEU A 14 24.24 29.52 25.37
CA LEU A 14 24.73 28.91 24.12
C LEU A 14 24.16 27.51 23.82
N LEU A 15 23.32 26.95 24.70
CA LEU A 15 22.75 25.60 24.55
C LEU A 15 21.29 25.58 24.06
N PHE A 16 20.75 26.72 23.62
CA PHE A 16 19.47 26.75 22.92
C PHE A 16 19.66 26.48 21.43
N THR A 17 20.27 25.34 21.08
CA THR A 17 20.15 24.82 19.72
C THR A 17 18.69 24.41 19.53
N ALA A 18 17.91 25.29 18.91
CA ALA A 18 16.59 24.93 18.42
C ALA A 18 16.74 23.74 17.49
N PHE A 19 16.37 22.54 17.95
CA PHE A 19 16.22 21.38 17.10
C PHE A 19 15.16 21.75 16.06
N GLN A 20 15.59 22.10 14.85
CA GLN A 20 14.72 22.22 13.70
C GLN A 20 14.28 20.79 13.37
N VAL A 21 13.17 20.35 13.95
CA VAL A 21 12.50 19.13 13.51
C VAL A 21 12.00 19.41 12.10
N SER A 22 12.76 18.92 11.11
CA SER A 22 12.28 18.93 9.73
C SER A 22 10.96 18.17 9.69
N ALA A 23 9.95 18.76 9.07
CA ALA A 23 8.71 18.04 8.82
C ALA A 23 9.03 16.79 7.99
N GLN A 24 8.47 15.65 8.41
CA GLN A 24 8.56 14.42 7.63
C GLN A 24 7.90 14.62 6.27
N LYS A 25 8.34 13.86 5.26
CA LYS A 25 7.77 13.92 3.91
C LYS A 25 7.05 12.62 3.58
N VAL A 26 5.86 12.73 3.02
CA VAL A 26 5.04 11.59 2.59
C VAL A 26 4.77 11.72 1.11
N MET A 27 5.13 10.69 0.33
CA MET A 27 4.70 10.58 -1.07
C MET A 27 3.39 9.80 -1.12
N VAL A 28 2.37 10.36 -1.76
CA VAL A 28 1.07 9.68 -1.95
C VAL A 28 0.98 9.15 -3.38
N LEU A 29 0.81 7.84 -3.53
CA LEU A 29 0.60 7.17 -4.82
C LEU A 29 -0.87 6.77 -4.96
N LYS A 30 -1.49 7.03 -6.11
CA LYS A 30 -2.91 6.72 -6.36
C LYS A 30 -3.03 5.45 -7.20
N ILE A 31 -3.43 4.34 -6.58
CA ILE A 31 -3.78 3.08 -7.28
C ILE A 31 -5.31 2.97 -7.30
N ARG A 32 -5.94 3.71 -8.21
CA ARG A 32 -7.41 3.84 -8.29
C ARG A 32 -8.04 3.27 -9.58
N ASP A 33 -7.21 2.65 -10.40
CA ASP A 33 -7.59 2.07 -11.69
C ASP A 33 -7.21 0.58 -11.73
N GLU A 34 -7.44 -0.05 -12.88
CA GLU A 34 -7.01 -1.43 -13.15
C GLU A 34 -5.48 -1.56 -13.02
N ILE A 35 -5.04 -2.70 -12.49
CA ILE A 35 -3.61 -3.04 -12.42
C ILE A 35 -3.16 -3.53 -13.79
N ASP A 36 -2.38 -2.73 -14.49
CA ASP A 36 -1.89 -3.00 -15.83
C ASP A 36 -0.46 -2.44 -15.99
N PRO A 37 0.15 -2.50 -17.20
CA PRO A 37 1.49 -1.95 -17.42
C PRO A 37 1.61 -0.45 -17.12
N ARG A 38 0.53 0.34 -17.28
CA ARG A 38 0.51 1.78 -17.01
C ARG A 38 0.55 2.05 -15.51
N MET A 39 -0.21 1.28 -14.74
CA MET A 39 -0.22 1.36 -13.28
C MET A 39 1.12 0.91 -12.70
N LEU A 40 1.73 -0.14 -13.26
CA LEU A 40 3.09 -0.53 -12.91
C LEU A 40 4.08 0.61 -13.17
N HIS A 41 4.05 1.22 -14.36
CA HIS A 41 4.94 2.34 -14.68
C HIS A 41 4.73 3.54 -13.76
N TYR A 42 3.47 3.86 -13.43
CA TYR A 42 3.12 4.89 -12.46
C TYR A 42 3.74 4.63 -11.08
N VAL A 43 3.62 3.39 -10.58
CA VAL A 43 4.20 3.02 -9.28
C VAL A 43 5.73 3.10 -9.32
N GLU A 44 6.37 2.60 -10.38
CA GLU A 44 7.83 2.69 -10.55
C GLU A 44 8.33 4.15 -10.46
N LEU A 45 7.71 5.05 -11.24
CA LEU A 45 8.07 6.47 -11.21
C LEU A 45 7.74 7.13 -9.87
N GLY A 46 6.65 6.73 -9.22
CA GLY A 46 6.26 7.23 -7.91
C GLY A 46 7.25 6.86 -6.81
N LEU A 47 7.72 5.60 -6.79
CA LEU A 47 8.75 5.13 -5.86
C LEU A 47 10.10 5.81 -6.14
N GLN A 48 10.45 6.01 -7.41
CA GLN A 48 11.64 6.75 -7.79
C GLN A 48 11.57 8.21 -7.30
N ALA A 49 10.46 8.89 -7.56
CA ALA A 49 10.24 10.26 -7.12
C ALA A 49 10.28 10.39 -5.59
N ALA A 50 9.71 9.42 -4.87
CA ALA A 50 9.79 9.36 -3.41
C ALA A 50 11.25 9.26 -2.93
N THR A 51 12.06 8.44 -3.61
CA THR A 51 13.49 8.30 -3.29
C THR A 51 14.26 9.60 -3.56
N GLU A 52 14.06 10.21 -4.73
CA GLU A 52 14.73 11.46 -5.14
C GLU A 52 14.38 12.64 -4.22
N GLN A 53 13.11 12.75 -3.83
CA GLN A 53 12.61 13.81 -2.94
C GLN A 53 12.90 13.55 -1.46
N LYS A 54 13.48 12.38 -1.15
CA LYS A 54 13.80 11.91 0.20
C LYS A 54 12.54 11.84 1.08
N SER A 55 11.47 11.26 0.54
CA SER A 55 10.27 10.96 1.31
C SER A 55 10.58 9.96 2.41
N ASP A 56 10.05 10.21 3.60
CA ASP A 56 10.21 9.34 4.77
C ASP A 56 9.24 8.16 4.72
N PHE A 57 8.07 8.36 4.10
CA PHE A 57 7.00 7.37 3.98
C PHE A 57 6.36 7.42 2.59
N ILE A 58 5.74 6.31 2.22
CA ILE A 58 4.81 6.23 1.12
C ILE A 58 3.41 5.90 1.65
N VAL A 59 2.41 6.56 1.09
CA VAL A 59 1.00 6.18 1.28
C VAL A 59 0.40 5.84 -0.08
N ILE A 60 -0.14 4.64 -0.23
CA ILE A 60 -0.92 4.25 -1.40
C ILE A 60 -2.39 4.51 -1.10
N ASP A 61 -3.05 5.34 -1.89
CA ASP A 61 -4.52 5.48 -1.90
C ASP A 61 -5.10 4.47 -2.90
N MET A 62 -5.77 3.44 -2.38
CA MET A 62 -6.19 2.28 -3.16
C MET A 62 -7.71 2.20 -3.35
N ASP A 63 -8.12 2.07 -4.60
CA ASP A 63 -9.47 1.68 -5.01
C ASP A 63 -9.39 0.91 -6.33
N THR A 64 -9.24 -0.41 -6.28
CA THR A 64 -9.10 -1.23 -7.49
C THR A 64 -9.88 -2.54 -7.40
N TYR A 65 -10.43 -2.95 -8.54
CA TYR A 65 -11.02 -4.27 -8.73
C TYR A 65 -9.97 -5.35 -9.09
N GLY A 66 -8.72 -4.93 -9.31
CA GLY A 66 -7.61 -5.81 -9.68
C GLY A 66 -7.09 -5.52 -11.09
N GLY A 67 -6.55 -6.55 -11.75
CA GLY A 67 -5.97 -6.44 -13.07
C GLY A 67 -5.01 -7.61 -13.35
N THR A 68 -3.97 -7.36 -14.14
CA THR A 68 -3.03 -8.39 -14.58
C THR A 68 -2.19 -8.91 -13.40
N LEU A 69 -2.06 -10.25 -13.32
CA LEU A 69 -1.27 -10.89 -12.26
C LEU A 69 0.22 -10.53 -12.35
N THR A 70 0.75 -10.40 -13.57
CA THR A 70 2.17 -10.13 -13.79
C THR A 70 2.57 -8.73 -13.35
N ASP A 71 1.73 -7.73 -13.60
CA ASP A 71 2.04 -6.36 -13.18
C ASP A 71 1.81 -6.18 -11.68
N ALA A 72 0.82 -6.87 -11.11
CA ALA A 72 0.62 -6.96 -9.67
C ALA A 72 1.82 -7.56 -8.94
N ASP A 73 2.41 -8.65 -9.46
CA ASP A 73 3.58 -9.30 -8.86
C ASP A 73 4.83 -8.40 -8.93
N LYS A 74 5.00 -7.65 -10.02
CA LYS A 74 6.08 -6.65 -10.12
C LYS A 74 5.90 -5.50 -9.13
N ILE A 75 4.69 -4.93 -9.03
CA ILE A 75 4.38 -3.91 -8.02
C ILE A 75 4.65 -4.46 -6.62
N ARG A 76 4.16 -5.67 -6.31
CA ARG A 76 4.42 -6.35 -5.04
C ARG A 76 5.91 -6.43 -4.73
N MET A 77 6.74 -6.85 -5.69
CA MET A 77 8.19 -6.91 -5.49
C MET A 77 8.79 -5.52 -5.24
N LEU A 78 8.40 -4.51 -6.02
CA LEU A 78 8.86 -3.13 -5.84
C LEU A 78 8.56 -2.60 -4.44
N LEU A 79 7.37 -2.91 -3.89
CA LEU A 79 6.98 -2.50 -2.55
C LEU A 79 7.76 -3.25 -1.46
N LEU A 80 7.94 -4.56 -1.61
CA LEU A 80 8.71 -5.38 -0.67
C LEU A 80 10.20 -5.00 -0.62
N ASP A 81 10.76 -4.56 -1.75
CA ASP A 81 12.16 -4.14 -1.86
C ASP A 81 12.39 -2.65 -1.50
N TYR A 82 11.31 -1.89 -1.29
CA TYR A 82 11.41 -0.46 -1.01
C TYR A 82 11.96 -0.20 0.41
N PRO A 83 13.01 0.63 0.58
CA PRO A 83 13.74 0.72 1.86
C PRO A 83 13.08 1.60 2.92
N LYS A 84 11.91 2.20 2.64
CA LYS A 84 11.17 3.07 3.56
C LYS A 84 9.76 2.52 3.77
N PRO A 85 9.09 2.84 4.89
CA PRO A 85 7.76 2.31 5.15
C PRO A 85 6.73 2.72 4.10
N VAL A 86 5.97 1.74 3.62
CA VAL A 86 4.85 1.89 2.69
C VAL A 86 3.56 1.51 3.42
N TYR A 87 2.65 2.47 3.53
CA TYR A 87 1.30 2.23 4.03
C TYR A 87 0.31 2.23 2.88
N VAL A 88 -0.74 1.43 2.98
CA VAL A 88 -1.87 1.50 2.06
C VAL A 88 -3.12 1.94 2.82
N PHE A 89 -3.84 2.90 2.24
CA PHE A 89 -5.19 3.27 2.62
C PHE A 89 -6.15 2.72 1.56
N ILE A 90 -6.89 1.67 1.90
CA ILE A 90 -7.94 1.11 1.05
C ILE A 90 -9.17 2.00 1.20
N ASN A 91 -9.34 2.90 0.23
CA ASN A 91 -10.41 3.88 0.20
C ASN A 91 -11.76 3.23 -0.10
N LYS A 92 -11.79 2.28 -1.05
CA LYS A 92 -12.98 1.44 -1.28
C LYS A 92 -12.64 -0.02 -1.47
N ASN A 93 -11.78 -0.36 -2.43
CA ASN A 93 -11.55 -1.75 -2.79
C ASN A 93 -10.06 -2.08 -2.95
N ALA A 94 -9.68 -3.24 -2.43
CA ALA A 94 -8.43 -3.93 -2.73
C ALA A 94 -8.77 -5.36 -3.16
N PHE A 95 -9.40 -5.49 -4.34
CA PHE A 95 -9.76 -6.80 -4.88
C PHE A 95 -8.69 -7.36 -5.81
N SER A 96 -8.63 -8.67 -5.89
CA SER A 96 -7.77 -9.39 -6.82
C SER A 96 -6.30 -8.97 -6.69
N ALA A 97 -5.69 -8.45 -7.76
CA ALA A 97 -4.35 -7.87 -7.75
C ALA A 97 -4.16 -6.82 -6.64
N GLY A 98 -5.18 -6.02 -6.33
CA GLY A 98 -5.15 -5.03 -5.25
C GLY A 98 -4.92 -5.66 -3.88
N ALA A 99 -5.50 -6.83 -3.60
CA ALA A 99 -5.28 -7.54 -2.34
C ALA A 99 -3.81 -7.95 -2.17
N LEU A 100 -3.19 -8.47 -3.24
CA LEU A 100 -1.78 -8.84 -3.25
C LEU A 100 -0.87 -7.64 -3.01
N ILE A 101 -1.14 -6.51 -3.68
CA ILE A 101 -0.40 -5.25 -3.51
C ILE A 101 -0.58 -4.70 -2.09
N ALA A 102 -1.80 -4.70 -1.56
CA ALA A 102 -2.08 -4.22 -0.21
C ALA A 102 -1.36 -5.05 0.86
N ILE A 103 -1.34 -6.39 0.71
CA ILE A 103 -0.62 -7.29 1.62
C ILE A 103 0.91 -7.08 1.53
N ALA A 104 1.42 -6.57 0.41
CA ALA A 104 2.84 -6.23 0.23
C ALA A 104 3.28 -4.96 0.98
N CYS A 105 2.33 -4.13 1.43
CA CYS A 105 2.61 -2.93 2.22
C CYS A 105 2.87 -3.28 3.70
N ASP A 106 3.68 -2.46 4.39
CA ASP A 106 3.99 -2.65 5.81
C ASP A 106 2.73 -2.57 6.69
N SER A 107 1.83 -1.63 6.40
CA SER A 107 0.59 -1.40 7.15
C SER A 107 -0.59 -1.18 6.22
N ILE A 108 -1.74 -1.75 6.59
CA ILE A 108 -3.01 -1.62 5.87
C ILE A 108 -3.98 -0.83 6.74
N TYR A 109 -4.57 0.22 6.18
CA TYR A 109 -5.65 0.98 6.78
C TYR A 109 -6.83 0.97 5.82
N MET A 110 -8.05 0.94 6.36
CA MET A 110 -9.25 0.71 5.55
C MET A 110 -10.33 1.74 5.87
N ALA A 111 -10.99 2.24 4.83
CA ALA A 111 -12.19 3.06 4.99
C ALA A 111 -13.37 2.24 5.54
N SER A 112 -14.34 2.91 6.17
CA SER A 112 -15.63 2.28 6.47
C SER A 112 -16.29 1.80 5.18
N GLY A 113 -16.74 0.54 5.15
CA GLY A 113 -17.37 -0.05 3.97
C GLY A 113 -16.40 -0.45 2.84
N SER A 114 -15.08 -0.38 3.09
CA SER A 114 -14.10 -0.91 2.15
C SER A 114 -13.94 -2.42 2.25
N SER A 115 -13.27 -3.03 1.27
CA SER A 115 -13.08 -4.48 1.20
C SER A 115 -11.70 -4.89 0.68
N ILE A 116 -11.20 -6.02 1.16
CA ILE A 116 -9.95 -6.65 0.70
C ILE A 116 -10.15 -8.16 0.46
N GLY A 117 -9.59 -8.69 -0.63
CA GLY A 117 -9.63 -10.12 -0.94
C GLY A 117 -10.01 -10.41 -2.39
N ALA A 118 -10.85 -11.43 -2.63
CA ALA A 118 -11.30 -11.80 -3.98
C ALA A 118 -10.15 -12.02 -5.00
N ALA A 119 -9.14 -12.78 -4.60
CA ALA A 119 -7.87 -12.99 -5.30
C ALA A 119 -7.82 -14.18 -6.27
N THR A 120 -8.99 -14.64 -6.75
CA THR A 120 -9.05 -15.68 -7.77
C THR A 120 -8.51 -15.18 -9.12
N VAL A 121 -7.63 -15.96 -9.75
CA VAL A 121 -7.10 -15.63 -11.07
C VAL A 121 -8.13 -15.97 -12.15
N VAL A 122 -8.43 -15.02 -13.02
CA VAL A 122 -9.31 -15.24 -14.17
C VAL A 122 -8.56 -15.06 -15.47
N THR A 123 -9.05 -15.71 -16.52
CA THR A 123 -8.62 -15.49 -17.91
C THR A 123 -9.19 -14.17 -18.44
N GLY A 124 -8.72 -13.70 -19.61
CA GLY A 124 -9.30 -12.51 -20.26
C GLY A 124 -10.79 -12.62 -20.58
N GLU A 125 -11.36 -13.83 -20.58
CA GLU A 125 -12.80 -14.07 -20.72
C GLU A 125 -13.56 -14.02 -19.38
N GLY A 126 -12.90 -13.70 -18.27
CA GLY A 126 -13.48 -13.68 -16.92
C GLY A 126 -13.72 -15.08 -16.31
N LYS A 127 -13.33 -16.15 -17.02
CA LYS A 127 -13.44 -17.53 -16.49
C LYS A 127 -12.27 -17.85 -15.56
N PRO A 128 -12.45 -18.67 -14.51
CA PRO A 128 -11.37 -19.12 -13.66
C PRO A 128 -10.19 -19.68 -14.48
N ALA A 129 -8.98 -19.19 -14.20
CA ALA A 129 -7.77 -19.69 -14.83
C ALA A 129 -7.45 -21.12 -14.36
N PRO A 130 -6.69 -21.91 -15.16
CA PRO A 130 -6.25 -23.25 -14.77
C PRO A 130 -5.61 -23.28 -13.38
N ASP A 131 -5.71 -24.44 -12.72
CA ASP A 131 -5.27 -24.65 -11.33
C ASP A 131 -3.83 -24.17 -11.05
N LYS A 132 -2.93 -24.35 -12.02
CA LYS A 132 -1.55 -23.85 -11.98
C LYS A 132 -1.47 -22.37 -11.59
N TYR A 133 -2.33 -21.52 -12.16
CA TYR A 133 -2.34 -20.09 -11.88
C TYR A 133 -2.93 -19.77 -10.51
N GLN A 134 -3.97 -20.51 -10.09
CA GLN A 134 -4.52 -20.39 -8.73
C GLN A 134 -3.51 -20.79 -7.67
N SER A 135 -2.80 -21.90 -7.90
CA SER A 135 -1.74 -22.39 -7.02
C SER A 135 -0.58 -21.38 -6.93
N GLY A 136 -0.19 -20.78 -8.06
CA GLY A 136 0.78 -19.68 -8.08
C GLY A 136 0.34 -18.48 -7.26
N MET A 137 -0.90 -18.01 -7.46
CA MET A 137 -1.45 -16.88 -6.70
C MET A 137 -1.55 -17.17 -5.21
N ARG A 138 -1.97 -18.38 -4.80
CA ARG A 138 -1.93 -18.82 -3.40
C ARG A 138 -0.52 -18.79 -2.83
N GLY A 139 0.47 -19.20 -3.62
CA GLY A 139 1.89 -19.09 -3.27
C GLY A 139 2.28 -17.65 -2.98
N LEU A 140 2.00 -16.74 -3.92
CA LEU A 140 2.33 -15.32 -3.78
C LEU A 140 1.65 -14.67 -2.57
N MET A 141 0.37 -14.97 -2.34
CA MET A 141 -0.38 -14.44 -1.18
C MET A 141 0.24 -14.90 0.14
N ARG A 142 0.60 -16.19 0.26
CA ARG A 142 1.27 -16.73 1.45
C ARG A 142 2.62 -16.08 1.70
N THR A 143 3.50 -16.10 0.70
CA THR A 143 4.87 -15.60 0.87
C THR A 143 4.89 -14.11 1.18
N THR A 144 3.96 -13.34 0.62
CA THR A 144 3.86 -11.90 0.89
C THR A 144 3.34 -11.65 2.31
N ALA A 145 2.33 -12.41 2.75
CA ALA A 145 1.85 -12.35 4.12
C ALA A 145 2.94 -12.74 5.14
N GLU A 146 3.77 -13.76 4.84
CA GLU A 146 4.90 -14.16 5.70
C GLU A 146 5.90 -13.02 5.90
N ILE A 147 6.27 -12.31 4.83
CA ILE A 147 7.20 -11.17 4.89
C ILE A 147 6.64 -10.06 5.77
N ASN A 148 5.38 -9.70 5.58
CA ASN A 148 4.70 -8.62 6.32
C ASN A 148 4.00 -9.08 7.61
N LYS A 149 4.34 -10.28 8.11
CA LYS A 149 3.87 -10.84 9.39
C LYS A 149 2.35 -10.92 9.52
N ARG A 150 1.64 -11.12 8.41
CA ARG A 150 0.20 -11.43 8.36
C ARG A 150 0.00 -12.95 8.30
N ASP A 151 -1.18 -13.42 8.67
CA ASP A 151 -1.48 -14.87 8.64
C ASP A 151 -1.47 -15.41 7.20
N PRO A 152 -0.53 -16.31 6.84
CA PRO A 152 -0.42 -16.78 5.47
C PRO A 152 -1.62 -17.59 5.00
N LYS A 153 -2.28 -18.34 5.89
CA LYS A 153 -3.44 -19.17 5.54
C LYS A 153 -4.66 -18.31 5.23
N ARG A 154 -4.83 -17.21 5.95
CA ARG A 154 -5.91 -16.23 5.68
C ARG A 154 -5.66 -15.46 4.38
N ALA A 155 -4.40 -15.12 4.08
CA ALA A 155 -4.05 -14.55 2.78
C ALA A 155 -4.31 -15.55 1.65
N GLU A 156 -3.93 -16.82 1.85
CA GLU A 156 -4.21 -17.91 0.90
C GLU A 156 -5.70 -18.09 0.63
N SER A 157 -6.56 -17.98 1.67
CA SER A 157 -8.01 -18.18 1.53
C SER A 157 -8.71 -17.08 0.74
N MET A 158 -8.04 -15.95 0.48
CA MET A 158 -8.52 -14.95 -0.47
C MET A 158 -8.48 -15.44 -1.92
N VAL A 159 -7.76 -16.54 -2.21
CA VAL A 159 -7.70 -17.18 -3.53
C VAL A 159 -8.51 -18.47 -3.49
N GLY A 160 -9.65 -18.52 -4.18
CA GLY A 160 -10.51 -19.70 -4.23
C GLY A 160 -10.90 -20.12 -5.64
N TYR A 161 -11.64 -21.22 -5.72
CA TYR A 161 -12.23 -21.75 -6.95
C TYR A 161 -13.70 -21.39 -7.02
N ALA A 162 -14.27 -21.35 -8.23
CA ALA A 162 -15.71 -21.45 -8.40
C ALA A 162 -16.18 -22.87 -7.99
N VAL A 163 -17.15 -22.98 -7.09
CA VAL A 163 -17.80 -24.24 -6.71
C VAL A 163 -19.09 -24.38 -7.52
N GLY A 164 -19.01 -24.83 -8.78
CA GLY A 164 -20.20 -25.03 -9.61
C GLY A 164 -19.88 -25.30 -11.08
N LYS A 165 -20.89 -25.77 -11.84
CA LYS A 165 -20.81 -25.90 -13.32
C LYS A 165 -20.87 -24.56 -14.05
N ASP A 166 -21.34 -23.52 -13.36
CA ASP A 166 -21.46 -22.17 -13.89
C ASP A 166 -20.37 -21.29 -13.26
N SER A 167 -19.72 -20.44 -14.07
CA SER A 167 -18.65 -19.53 -13.66
C SER A 167 -19.05 -18.48 -12.62
N LEU A 168 -20.33 -18.48 -12.19
CA LEU A 168 -20.92 -17.58 -11.22
C LEU A 168 -21.01 -18.18 -9.82
N THR A 169 -20.83 -19.49 -9.65
CA THR A 169 -20.85 -20.10 -8.33
C THR A 169 -19.46 -19.95 -7.72
N VAL A 170 -19.19 -18.83 -7.06
CA VAL A 170 -17.93 -18.59 -6.34
C VAL A 170 -17.86 -19.54 -5.14
N GLY A 171 -16.76 -20.29 -5.00
CA GLY A 171 -16.50 -21.08 -3.80
C GLY A 171 -16.08 -20.23 -2.60
N ASN A 172 -15.36 -20.83 -1.66
CA ASN A 172 -14.84 -20.18 -0.44
C ASN A 172 -13.73 -19.15 -0.75
N VAL A 173 -14.01 -18.11 -1.52
CA VAL A 173 -13.12 -16.97 -1.73
C VAL A 173 -13.35 -15.98 -0.61
N THR A 174 -12.35 -15.79 0.24
CA THR A 174 -12.46 -14.84 1.35
C THR A 174 -12.39 -13.40 0.83
N VAL A 175 -13.38 -12.61 1.24
CA VAL A 175 -13.37 -11.16 1.17
C VAL A 175 -13.63 -10.66 2.58
N TYR A 176 -12.77 -9.79 3.08
CA TYR A 176 -12.97 -9.15 4.36
C TYR A 176 -13.56 -7.77 4.16
N THR A 177 -14.64 -7.50 4.89
CA THR A 177 -15.02 -6.14 5.26
C THR A 177 -13.97 -5.52 6.18
N THR A 178 -14.01 -4.20 6.38
CA THR A 178 -13.08 -3.49 7.28
C THR A 178 -13.00 -4.10 8.68
N SER A 179 -14.14 -4.45 9.30
CA SER A 179 -14.17 -5.01 10.66
C SER A 179 -13.60 -6.44 10.72
N GLU A 180 -13.88 -7.25 9.70
CA GLU A 180 -13.29 -8.59 9.56
C GLU A 180 -11.79 -8.49 9.31
N ALA A 181 -11.33 -7.55 8.48
CA ALA A 181 -9.91 -7.36 8.21
C ALA A 181 -9.15 -6.97 9.47
N ILE A 182 -9.71 -6.11 10.34
CA ILE A 182 -9.12 -5.79 11.66
C ILE A 182 -9.04 -7.06 12.51
N THR A 183 -10.14 -7.80 12.63
CA THR A 183 -10.20 -9.04 13.43
C THR A 183 -9.21 -10.09 12.94
N ASN A 184 -8.95 -10.11 11.63
CA ASN A 184 -8.12 -11.12 10.99
C ASN A 184 -6.66 -10.70 10.76
N GLY A 185 -6.26 -9.48 11.15
CA GLY A 185 -4.88 -8.98 11.01
C GLY A 185 -4.50 -8.53 9.60
N PHE A 186 -5.49 -8.05 8.82
CA PHE A 186 -5.33 -7.44 7.49
C PHE A 186 -5.71 -5.96 7.47
N CYS A 187 -5.87 -5.33 8.64
CA CYS A 187 -6.11 -3.90 8.79
C CYS A 187 -5.70 -3.46 10.20
N GLU A 188 -4.90 -2.41 10.30
CA GLU A 188 -4.40 -1.87 11.56
C GLU A 188 -5.47 -1.00 12.25
N ALA A 189 -6.22 -0.22 11.45
CA ALA A 189 -7.33 0.59 11.93
C ALA A 189 -8.30 0.98 10.81
N GLN A 190 -9.57 1.15 11.18
CA GLN A 190 -10.54 1.82 10.33
C GLN A 190 -10.35 3.34 10.42
N LEU A 191 -10.22 4.00 9.27
CA LEU A 191 -9.99 5.46 9.15
C LEU A 191 -10.87 6.04 8.04
N ASN A 192 -11.14 7.34 8.00
CA ASN A 192 -12.02 7.91 6.96
C ASN A 192 -11.26 8.62 5.83
N SER A 193 -9.94 8.83 5.99
CA SER A 193 -9.12 9.53 5.02
C SER A 193 -7.63 9.25 5.20
N ILE A 194 -6.82 9.62 4.19
CA ILE A 194 -5.36 9.68 4.33
C ILE A 194 -4.95 10.66 5.45
N HIS A 195 -5.69 11.76 5.65
CA HIS A 195 -5.39 12.67 6.75
C HIS A 195 -5.49 11.97 8.11
N ASP A 196 -6.54 11.17 8.33
CA ASP A 196 -6.70 10.39 9.55
C ASP A 196 -5.58 9.36 9.71
N LEU A 197 -5.10 8.77 8.60
CA LEU A 197 -3.94 7.87 8.59
C LEU A 197 -2.68 8.59 9.04
N LEU A 198 -2.42 9.79 8.53
CA LEU A 198 -1.27 10.59 8.96
C LEU A 198 -1.39 10.98 10.43
N VAL A 199 -2.59 11.29 10.93
CA VAL A 199 -2.80 11.55 12.36
C VAL A 199 -2.53 10.31 13.21
N GLN A 200 -3.10 9.16 12.83
CA GLN A 200 -2.97 7.88 13.53
C GLN A 200 -1.52 7.40 13.61
N THR A 201 -0.73 7.67 12.57
CA THR A 201 0.68 7.25 12.45
C THR A 201 1.68 8.29 12.97
N HIS A 202 1.19 9.34 13.64
CA HIS A 202 2.00 10.46 14.16
C HIS A 202 2.72 11.28 13.07
N LEU A 203 2.22 11.24 11.84
CA LEU A 203 2.68 11.99 10.68
C LEU A 203 1.80 13.23 10.38
N SER A 204 1.00 13.71 11.33
CA SER A 204 0.07 14.84 11.11
C SER A 204 0.75 16.16 10.72
N LYS A 205 2.03 16.31 11.05
CA LYS A 205 2.86 17.47 10.67
C LYS A 205 3.67 17.22 9.40
N ALA A 206 3.54 16.04 8.80
CA ALA A 206 4.27 15.70 7.59
C ALA A 206 3.75 16.50 6.39
N VAL A 207 4.65 16.82 5.48
CA VAL A 207 4.31 17.38 4.17
C VAL A 207 3.96 16.22 3.26
N ALA A 208 2.67 16.00 3.03
CA ALA A 208 2.17 15.04 2.07
C ALA A 208 2.11 15.66 0.68
N VAL A 209 2.65 14.96 -0.31
CA VAL A 209 2.67 15.37 -1.71
C VAL A 209 2.10 14.23 -2.56
N ASP A 210 1.09 14.53 -3.36
CA ASP A 210 0.57 13.59 -4.34
C ASP A 210 1.57 13.43 -5.49
N PHE A 211 1.86 12.19 -5.86
CA PHE A 211 2.63 11.90 -7.06
C PHE A 211 1.74 12.02 -8.31
N GLU A 212 2.17 12.85 -9.24
CA GLU A 212 1.53 13.08 -10.53
C GLU A 212 2.57 12.80 -11.63
N LEU A 213 2.14 12.15 -12.71
CA LEU A 213 3.00 11.90 -13.86
C LEU A 213 3.44 13.22 -14.50
N SER A 214 4.67 13.25 -15.02
CA SER A 214 5.07 14.34 -15.90
C SER A 214 4.22 14.34 -17.18
N THR A 215 4.22 15.47 -17.91
CA THR A 215 3.53 15.52 -19.22
C THR A 215 4.05 14.46 -20.17
N THR A 216 5.36 14.20 -20.15
CA THR A 216 5.99 13.17 -20.98
C THR A 216 5.53 11.77 -20.59
N ASP A 217 5.54 11.46 -19.29
CA ASP A 217 5.15 10.12 -18.80
C ASP A 217 3.65 9.89 -18.97
N THR A 218 2.83 10.94 -18.89
CA THR A 218 1.41 10.87 -19.21
C THR A 218 1.18 10.45 -20.66
N ILE A 219 1.97 11.01 -21.60
CA ILE A 219 1.91 10.61 -23.02
C ILE A 219 2.40 9.17 -23.20
N ILE A 220 3.50 8.77 -22.55
CA ILE A 220 4.01 7.40 -22.61
C ILE A 220 2.95 6.42 -22.10
N ASN A 221 2.37 6.68 -20.92
CA ASN A 221 1.32 5.83 -20.34
C ASN A 221 0.10 5.71 -21.24
N PHE A 222 -0.27 6.75 -21.99
CA PHE A 222 -1.36 6.66 -22.95
C PHE A 222 -1.14 5.59 -24.02
N PHE A 223 0.10 5.37 -24.46
CA PHE A 223 0.45 4.38 -25.48
C PHE A 223 0.77 2.97 -24.95
N MET A 224 0.72 2.77 -23.63
CA MET A 224 0.95 1.47 -22.99
C MET A 224 -0.34 0.67 -22.78
N ASN A 225 -1.49 1.19 -23.22
CA ASN A 225 -2.80 0.55 -23.18
C ASN A 225 -3.04 -0.39 -24.38
#